data_AF-A0A060YLZ2-F1
#
_entry.id   AF-A0A060YLZ2-F1
#
_cell.length_a   1.000
_cell.length_b   1.000
_cell.length_c   1.000
_cell.angle_alpha   90.00
_cell.angle_beta   90.00
_cell.angle_gamma   90.00
#
_symmetry.space_group_name_H-M   'P 1'
#
loop_
_entity.id
_entity.type
_entity.pdbx_description
1 polymer ?
#
loop_
_entity_poly.entity_id
_entity_poly.type
_entity_poly.pdbx_seq_one_letter_code
_entity_poly.pdbx_strand_id
1 'polypeptide(L)'
;MSKIILFLYFRLLGALCRCICDPQLNSSSQDIRPAESLGQLLLFHLNSKSALQRIVVALVLCEWAAVQKVVSAMVQPRLLAILSEQLYYDEIAIPFTRMQNECKQLIALLADAQIDVRDRLNCSVFTIDQANELVTTIFAESTVGLDTKSKQFHPLDSKRQQAQSTVGETSVEWQQLHLRVHMFTACAVVNLQALPDKLNPVVRPLMEAAKREENTLVQGYAASFIAKLLQQCATRQPCPNSKIVKNLCSSICMDPLLTPSSACPVPPTQTAKAGMSEKECMHHMVNKTKGIITLYRHQRAAFVITSKRGPTPKTSKTPTTELPPGSTITTDTDENKKPFLVQRRGAEFSLTTVARHFGQELTGSLPYLWEFVVGPLRAVVENNQGIDAKLQLERGDAAAQELVNSLQVLEVTAGAMAPELKPLVRQHAGVKFDLILI
;
A
#
# COMPACT_ATOMS: atom_id res chain seq x y z
N MET A 1 0.81 12.76 17.63
CA MET A 1 1.48 12.49 18.93
C MET A 1 1.21 11.08 19.45
N SER A 2 -0.05 10.66 19.64
CA SER A 2 -0.38 9.33 20.22
C SER A 2 0.24 8.11 19.49
N LYS A 3 0.29 8.12 18.15
CA LYS A 3 0.83 6.99 17.36
C LYS A 3 2.36 6.82 17.43
N ILE A 4 3.13 7.89 17.61
CA ILE A 4 4.60 7.84 17.73
C ILE A 4 5.00 7.36 19.14
N ILE A 5 4.25 7.80 20.16
CA ILE A 5 4.45 7.38 21.55
C ILE A 5 4.28 5.87 21.68
N LEU A 6 3.33 5.27 20.95
CA LEU A 6 3.12 3.83 20.95
C LEU A 6 4.34 3.04 20.41
N PHE A 7 4.96 3.48 19.31
CA PHE A 7 6.18 2.83 18.79
C PHE A 7 7.39 3.02 19.72
N LEU A 8 7.52 4.20 20.35
CA LEU A 8 8.57 4.45 21.35
C LEU A 8 8.39 3.58 22.60
N TYR A 9 7.14 3.36 23.03
CA TYR A 9 6.82 2.48 24.15
C TYR A 9 7.24 1.04 23.88
N PHE A 10 7.00 0.50 22.68
CA PHE A 10 7.43 -0.87 22.35
C PHE A 10 8.95 -1.00 22.20
N ARG A 11 9.64 0.03 21.71
CA ARG A 11 11.10 0.07 21.72
C ARG A 11 11.66 0.01 23.15
N LEU A 12 11.07 0.78 24.06
CA LEU A 12 11.44 0.74 25.47
C LEU A 12 11.14 -0.62 26.08
N LEU A 13 9.96 -1.18 25.85
CA LEU A 13 9.56 -2.49 26.40
C LEU A 13 10.46 -3.62 25.87
N GLY A 14 10.78 -3.63 24.58
CA GLY A 14 11.73 -4.58 24.00
C GLY A 14 13.14 -4.45 24.58
N ALA A 15 13.60 -3.22 24.85
CA ALA A 15 14.87 -2.99 25.54
C ALA A 15 14.85 -3.48 27.00
N LEU A 16 13.72 -3.32 27.70
CA LEU A 16 13.54 -3.84 29.06
C LEU A 16 13.50 -5.38 29.10
N CYS A 17 12.95 -6.03 28.07
CA CYS A 17 12.96 -7.50 27.96
C CYS A 17 14.39 -8.07 27.94
N ARG A 18 15.39 -7.32 27.47
CA ARG A 18 16.80 -7.71 27.56
C ARG A 18 17.25 -7.90 29.01
N CYS A 19 16.83 -7.02 29.92
CA CYS A 19 17.21 -7.10 31.34
C CYS A 19 16.63 -8.36 32.00
N ILE A 20 15.46 -8.80 31.56
CA ILE A 20 14.79 -10.01 32.05
C ILE A 20 15.51 -11.28 31.57
N CYS A 21 16.28 -11.19 30.49
CA CYS A 21 17.07 -12.26 29.90
C CYS A 21 18.48 -12.42 30.49
N ASP A 22 18.81 -11.72 31.59
CA ASP A 22 20.12 -11.87 32.24
C ASP A 22 20.36 -13.34 32.62
N PRO A 23 21.48 -13.96 32.19
CA PRO A 23 21.81 -15.35 32.56
C PRO A 23 21.83 -15.60 34.07
N GLN A 24 22.15 -14.59 34.88
CA GLN A 24 22.14 -14.70 36.34
C GLN A 24 20.72 -14.86 36.90
N LEU A 25 19.74 -14.20 36.28
CA LEU A 25 18.32 -14.29 36.66
C LEU A 25 17.63 -15.53 36.10
N ASN A 26 18.22 -16.20 35.11
CA ASN A 26 17.66 -17.37 34.43
C ASN A 26 18.53 -18.62 34.61
N SER A 27 19.28 -18.72 35.71
CA SER A 27 20.08 -19.91 36.00
C SER A 27 19.19 -21.14 36.20
N SER A 28 19.71 -22.34 35.90
CA SER A 28 19.01 -23.62 36.06
C SER A 28 18.64 -23.95 37.51
N SER A 29 19.19 -23.22 38.48
CA SER A 29 18.90 -23.34 39.90
C SER A 29 17.68 -22.53 40.36
N GLN A 30 17.11 -21.68 39.51
CA GLN A 30 15.92 -20.89 39.83
C GLN A 30 14.65 -21.69 39.54
N ASP A 31 13.70 -21.72 40.48
CA ASP A 31 12.39 -22.35 40.30
C ASP A 31 11.55 -21.65 39.21
N ILE A 32 11.70 -20.33 39.07
CA ILE A 32 11.03 -19.53 38.05
C ILE A 32 12.08 -18.79 37.25
N ARG A 33 12.10 -19.02 35.95
CA ARG A 33 12.97 -18.31 35.00
C ARG A 33 12.18 -17.17 34.35
N PRO A 34 12.47 -15.90 34.66
CA PRO A 34 11.67 -14.76 34.19
C PRO A 34 11.51 -14.68 32.67
N ALA A 35 12.52 -15.09 31.90
CA ALA A 35 12.46 -15.12 30.44
C ALA A 35 11.48 -16.19 29.92
N GLU A 36 11.34 -17.32 30.62
CA GLU A 36 10.39 -18.38 30.28
C GLU A 36 8.96 -17.94 30.62
N SER A 37 8.74 -17.35 31.81
CA SER A 37 7.43 -16.80 32.19
C SER A 37 6.98 -15.69 31.25
N LEU A 38 7.89 -14.80 30.85
CA LEU A 38 7.60 -13.78 29.84
C LEU A 38 7.26 -14.42 28.49
N GLY A 39 8.01 -15.44 28.06
CA GLY A 39 7.71 -16.20 26.85
C GLY A 39 6.31 -16.82 26.87
N GLN A 40 5.90 -17.41 28.00
CA GLN A 40 4.56 -17.99 28.18
C GLN A 40 3.46 -16.93 28.12
N LEU A 41 3.68 -15.76 28.75
CA LEU A 41 2.73 -14.64 28.69
C LEU A 41 2.56 -14.12 27.26
N LEU A 42 3.66 -13.94 26.52
CA LEU A 42 3.61 -13.51 25.12
C LEU A 42 2.92 -14.57 24.25
N LEU A 43 3.21 -15.86 24.48
CA LEU A 43 2.55 -16.95 23.78
C LEU A 43 1.04 -17.00 24.05
N PHE A 44 0.61 -16.76 25.29
CA PHE A 44 -0.81 -16.66 25.64
C PHE A 44 -1.51 -15.59 24.80
N HIS A 45 -0.94 -14.40 24.71
CA HIS A 45 -1.51 -13.30 23.93
C HIS A 45 -1.39 -13.51 22.40
N LEU A 46 -0.39 -14.23 21.90
CA LEU A 46 -0.34 -14.65 20.48
C LEU A 46 -1.47 -15.63 20.11
N ASN A 47 -2.01 -16.36 21.09
CA ASN A 47 -3.13 -17.29 20.89
C ASN A 47 -4.50 -16.63 21.07
N SER A 48 -4.58 -15.39 21.55
CA SER A 48 -5.86 -14.71 21.75
C SER A 48 -6.57 -14.39 20.43
N LYS A 49 -7.86 -14.04 20.49
CA LYS A 49 -8.65 -13.58 19.34
C LYS A 49 -8.60 -12.06 19.12
N SER A 50 -7.88 -11.33 19.97
CA SER A 50 -7.69 -9.89 19.79
C SER A 50 -6.56 -9.62 18.80
N ALA A 51 -6.88 -8.93 17.70
CA ALA A 51 -5.90 -8.43 16.75
C ALA A 51 -4.91 -7.49 17.44
N LEU A 52 -5.40 -6.62 18.33
CA LEU A 52 -4.56 -5.67 19.05
C LEU A 52 -3.53 -6.38 19.93
N GLN A 53 -3.93 -7.39 20.70
CA GLN A 53 -2.99 -8.16 21.53
C GLN A 53 -1.92 -8.85 20.69
N ARG A 54 -2.31 -9.49 19.58
CA ARG A 54 -1.36 -10.13 18.66
C ARG A 54 -0.37 -9.12 18.06
N ILE A 55 -0.85 -7.95 17.63
CA ILE A 55 0.00 -6.87 17.08
C ILE A 55 0.99 -6.37 18.12
N VAL A 56 0.52 -6.11 19.34
CA VAL A 56 1.35 -5.63 20.47
C VAL A 56 2.47 -6.63 20.75
N VAL A 57 2.13 -7.91 20.88
CA VAL A 57 3.14 -8.94 21.16
C VAL A 57 4.13 -9.08 20.00
N ALA A 58 3.65 -9.08 18.75
CA ALA A 58 4.52 -9.13 17.59
C ALA A 58 5.51 -7.94 17.56
N LEU A 59 5.05 -6.73 17.90
CA LEU A 59 5.91 -5.55 18.02
C LEU A 59 6.94 -5.69 19.14
N VAL A 60 6.54 -6.16 20.32
CA VAL A 60 7.47 -6.40 21.45
C VAL A 60 8.54 -7.42 21.05
N LEU A 61 8.14 -8.54 20.45
CA LEU A 61 9.08 -9.57 19.97
C LEU A 61 10.01 -9.02 18.89
N CYS A 62 9.48 -8.18 18.00
CA CYS A 62 10.25 -7.55 16.95
C CYS A 62 11.33 -6.61 17.50
N GLU A 63 10.99 -5.73 18.43
CA GLU A 63 11.94 -4.79 19.06
C GLU A 63 12.91 -5.53 20.00
N TRP A 64 12.45 -6.56 20.71
CA TRP A 64 13.32 -7.40 21.52
C TRP A 64 14.37 -8.12 20.67
N ALA A 65 13.96 -8.72 19.55
CA ALA A 65 14.85 -9.38 18.60
C ALA A 65 15.89 -8.41 17.99
N ALA A 66 15.57 -7.12 17.87
CA ALA A 66 16.50 -6.10 17.39
C ALA A 66 17.66 -5.85 18.37
N VAL A 67 17.45 -6.06 19.66
CA VAL A 67 18.46 -5.86 20.72
C VAL A 67 19.17 -7.17 21.08
N GLN A 68 18.45 -8.30 21.03
CA GLN A 68 18.98 -9.62 21.36
C GLN A 68 18.40 -10.68 20.42
N LYS A 69 19.26 -11.36 19.66
CA LYS A 69 18.82 -12.37 18.67
C LYS A 69 18.17 -13.61 19.28
N VAL A 70 18.58 -13.97 20.51
CA VAL A 70 18.01 -15.10 21.23
C VAL A 70 16.77 -14.60 21.98
N VAL A 71 15.62 -14.72 21.34
CA VAL A 71 14.30 -14.58 21.97
C VAL A 71 13.80 -15.99 22.33
N SER A 72 12.88 -16.07 23.29
CA SER A 72 12.32 -17.34 23.76
C SER A 72 11.84 -18.23 22.60
N ALA A 73 12.45 -19.41 22.43
CA ALA A 73 12.18 -20.31 21.31
C ALA A 73 10.72 -20.78 21.21
N MET A 74 9.96 -20.69 22.31
CA MET A 74 8.56 -21.13 22.39
C MET A 74 7.59 -20.28 21.54
N VAL A 75 7.93 -19.02 21.23
CA VAL A 75 7.01 -18.13 20.48
C VAL A 75 7.17 -18.27 18.96
N GLN A 76 8.34 -18.70 18.49
CA GLN A 76 8.67 -18.74 17.06
C GLN A 76 7.73 -19.65 16.24
N PRO A 77 7.41 -20.90 16.66
CA PRO A 77 6.45 -21.72 15.93
C PRO A 77 5.08 -21.07 15.80
N ARG A 78 4.65 -20.35 16.85
CA ARG A 78 3.36 -19.68 16.85
C ARG A 78 3.33 -18.47 15.91
N LEU A 79 4.39 -17.66 15.88
CA LEU A 79 4.51 -16.56 14.91
C LEU A 79 4.39 -17.05 13.47
N LEU A 80 5.08 -18.16 13.13
CA LEU A 80 5.00 -18.74 11.79
C LEU A 80 3.59 -19.26 11.47
N ALA A 81 2.89 -19.85 12.44
CA ALA A 81 1.51 -20.31 12.27
C ALA A 81 0.54 -19.14 12.01
N ILE A 82 0.69 -18.01 12.71
CA ILE A 82 -0.15 -16.82 12.52
C ILE A 82 -0.10 -16.33 11.07
N LEU A 83 1.07 -16.36 10.41
CA LEU A 83 1.22 -15.88 9.03
C LEU A 83 0.35 -16.62 8.00
N SER A 84 -0.16 -17.80 8.33
CA SER A 84 -1.01 -18.62 7.46
C SER A 84 -2.45 -18.78 7.99
N GLU A 85 -2.75 -18.21 9.16
CA GLU A 85 -4.05 -18.35 9.80
C GLU A 85 -5.10 -17.44 9.14
N GLN A 86 -6.37 -17.83 9.20
CA GLN A 86 -7.50 -16.95 8.89
C GLN A 86 -8.41 -16.91 10.10
N LEU A 87 -8.46 -15.76 10.76
CA LEU A 87 -9.17 -15.59 12.03
C LEU A 87 -10.09 -14.36 11.97
N TYR A 88 -11.29 -14.52 12.52
CA TYR A 88 -12.18 -13.40 12.87
C TYR A 88 -11.79 -12.87 14.25
N TYR A 89 -11.50 -11.58 14.32
CA TYR A 89 -10.98 -10.94 15.52
C TYR A 89 -12.11 -10.41 16.43
N ASP A 90 -11.85 -10.31 17.73
CA ASP A 90 -12.84 -9.79 18.68
C ASP A 90 -13.23 -8.34 18.37
N GLU A 91 -12.30 -7.55 17.80
CA GLU A 91 -12.52 -6.14 17.43
C GLU A 91 -13.62 -5.96 16.38
N ILE A 92 -13.91 -6.97 15.54
CA ILE A 92 -14.98 -6.88 14.53
C ILE A 92 -16.31 -7.49 15.01
N ALA A 93 -16.44 -7.89 16.27
CA ALA A 93 -17.65 -8.57 16.75
C ALA A 93 -18.94 -7.73 16.57
N ILE A 94 -18.86 -6.41 16.82
CA ILE A 94 -19.98 -5.48 16.66
C ILE A 94 -20.37 -5.31 15.17
N PRO A 95 -19.48 -4.88 14.26
CA PRO A 95 -19.83 -4.75 12.85
C PRO A 95 -20.23 -6.08 12.23
N PHE A 96 -19.59 -7.19 12.62
CA PHE A 96 -19.97 -8.52 12.18
C PHE A 96 -21.39 -8.90 12.62
N THR A 97 -21.78 -8.64 13.87
CA THR A 97 -23.16 -8.87 14.35
C THR A 97 -24.17 -8.01 13.61
N ARG A 98 -23.83 -6.75 13.34
CA ARG A 98 -24.67 -5.86 12.52
C ARG A 98 -24.86 -6.44 11.11
N MET A 99 -23.78 -6.89 10.48
CA MET A 99 -23.83 -7.55 9.18
C MET A 99 -24.75 -8.78 9.19
N GLN A 100 -24.65 -9.65 10.21
CA GLN A 100 -25.55 -10.80 10.36
C GLN A 100 -27.02 -10.37 10.39
N ASN A 101 -27.34 -9.32 11.14
CA ASN A 101 -28.71 -8.85 11.29
C ASN A 101 -29.25 -8.24 9.99
N GLU A 102 -28.44 -7.45 9.28
CA GLU A 102 -28.80 -6.87 7.99
C GLU A 102 -29.09 -7.96 6.94
N CYS A 103 -28.24 -9.00 6.86
CA CYS A 103 -28.45 -10.14 5.97
C CYS A 103 -29.73 -10.93 6.32
N LYS A 104 -29.97 -11.21 7.61
CA LYS A 104 -31.20 -11.90 8.05
C LYS A 104 -32.46 -11.11 7.74
N GLN A 105 -32.44 -9.79 7.91
CA GLN A 105 -33.56 -8.93 7.54
C GLN A 105 -33.79 -8.90 6.03
N LEU A 106 -32.74 -8.90 5.22
CA LEU A 106 -32.87 -9.02 3.76
C LEU A 106 -33.52 -10.35 3.35
N ILE A 107 -33.09 -11.47 3.94
CA ILE A 107 -33.68 -12.80 3.69
C ILE A 107 -35.16 -12.83 4.09
N ALA A 108 -35.52 -12.22 5.22
CA ALA A 108 -36.92 -12.12 5.65
C ALA A 108 -37.77 -11.34 4.63
N LEU A 109 -37.28 -10.20 4.13
CA LEU A 109 -37.98 -9.43 3.11
C LEU A 109 -38.11 -10.16 1.77
N LEU A 110 -37.08 -10.91 1.37
CA LEU A 110 -37.16 -11.78 0.18
C LEU A 110 -38.23 -12.87 0.36
N ALA A 111 -38.29 -13.50 1.52
CA ALA A 111 -39.31 -14.49 1.84
C ALA A 111 -40.73 -13.89 1.83
N ASP A 112 -40.92 -12.69 2.38
CA ASP A 112 -42.21 -11.97 2.34
C ASP A 112 -42.64 -11.68 0.89
N ALA A 113 -41.68 -11.42 0.01
CA ALA A 113 -41.89 -11.25 -1.43
C ALA A 113 -42.07 -12.58 -2.20
N GLN A 114 -42.19 -13.72 -1.51
CA GLN A 114 -42.28 -15.08 -2.08
C GLN A 114 -41.05 -15.50 -2.90
N ILE A 115 -39.88 -14.93 -2.59
CA ILE A 115 -38.59 -15.30 -3.17
C ILE A 115 -37.84 -16.15 -2.14
N ASP A 116 -37.83 -17.47 -2.35
CA ASP A 116 -37.11 -18.37 -1.46
C ASP A 116 -35.64 -18.49 -1.86
N VAL A 117 -34.76 -18.08 -0.94
CA VAL A 117 -33.31 -18.19 -1.06
C VAL A 117 -32.72 -19.16 -0.03
N ARG A 118 -33.56 -19.78 0.82
CA ARG A 118 -33.10 -20.61 1.95
C ARG A 118 -32.36 -21.87 1.49
N ASP A 119 -32.80 -22.50 0.40
CA ASP A 119 -32.14 -23.68 -0.17
C ASP A 119 -30.70 -23.39 -0.66
N ARG A 120 -30.39 -22.10 -0.90
CA ARG A 120 -29.05 -21.63 -1.29
C ARG A 120 -28.20 -21.21 -0.08
N LEU A 121 -28.79 -21.11 1.11
CA LEU A 121 -28.17 -20.55 2.31
C LEU A 121 -28.22 -21.56 3.48
N ASN A 122 -27.31 -22.53 3.49
CA ASN A 122 -27.24 -23.57 4.52
C ASN A 122 -26.43 -23.16 5.76
N CYS A 123 -26.58 -21.93 6.27
CA CYS A 123 -25.76 -21.42 7.38
C CYS A 123 -26.58 -20.57 8.38
N SER A 124 -26.40 -20.81 9.68
CA SER A 124 -27.01 -20.01 10.75
C SER A 124 -26.25 -18.71 11.06
N VAL A 125 -24.96 -18.67 10.72
CA VAL A 125 -24.05 -17.53 10.82
C VAL A 125 -23.29 -17.43 9.50
N PHE A 126 -23.34 -16.26 8.87
CA PHE A 126 -22.67 -15.99 7.59
C PHE A 126 -21.20 -15.62 7.80
N THR A 127 -20.30 -16.17 6.98
CA THR A 127 -18.98 -15.54 6.77
C THR A 127 -19.14 -14.23 5.99
N ILE A 128 -18.12 -13.38 6.01
CA ILE A 128 -18.12 -12.14 5.20
C ILE A 128 -18.28 -12.47 3.71
N ASP A 129 -17.65 -13.54 3.22
CA ASP A 129 -17.74 -13.95 1.81
C ASP A 129 -19.16 -14.39 1.44
N GLN A 130 -19.80 -15.20 2.29
CA GLN A 130 -21.20 -15.62 2.09
C GLN A 130 -22.17 -14.43 2.16
N ALA A 131 -21.94 -13.49 3.09
CA ALA A 131 -22.74 -12.28 3.19
C ALA A 131 -22.57 -11.40 1.93
N ASN A 132 -21.37 -11.33 1.37
CA ASN A 132 -21.10 -10.63 0.12
C ASN A 132 -21.76 -11.32 -1.08
N GLU A 133 -21.70 -12.64 -1.16
CA GLU A 133 -22.39 -13.43 -2.19
C GLU A 133 -23.91 -13.24 -2.13
N LEU A 134 -24.48 -13.18 -0.92
CA LEU A 134 -25.90 -12.91 -0.70
C LEU A 134 -26.34 -11.58 -1.31
N VAL A 135 -25.64 -10.49 -1.00
CA VAL A 135 -26.00 -9.12 -1.44
C VAL A 135 -25.60 -8.80 -2.88
N THR A 136 -24.91 -9.73 -3.55
CA THR A 136 -24.47 -9.60 -4.95
C THR A 136 -25.12 -10.67 -5.82
N THR A 137 -24.47 -11.83 -5.98
CA THR A 137 -24.87 -12.90 -6.91
C THR A 137 -26.24 -13.47 -6.58
N ILE A 138 -26.48 -13.88 -5.34
CA ILE A 138 -27.74 -14.54 -4.96
C ILE A 138 -28.90 -13.56 -5.10
N PHE A 139 -28.74 -12.31 -4.65
CA PHE A 139 -29.77 -11.29 -4.84
C PHE A 139 -30.06 -11.06 -6.33
N ALA A 140 -29.02 -10.88 -7.15
CA ALA A 140 -29.19 -10.62 -8.57
C ALA A 140 -29.95 -11.76 -9.26
N GLU A 141 -29.55 -13.01 -9.04
CA GLU A 141 -30.18 -14.20 -9.61
C GLU A 141 -31.62 -14.39 -9.13
N SER A 142 -31.88 -14.14 -7.85
CA SER A 142 -33.20 -14.35 -7.25
C SER A 142 -34.21 -13.25 -7.62
N THR A 143 -33.73 -12.13 -8.18
CA THR A 143 -34.58 -10.98 -8.54
C THR A 143 -34.65 -10.71 -10.05
N VAL A 144 -34.03 -11.55 -10.90
CA VAL A 144 -34.02 -11.37 -12.38
C VAL A 144 -35.42 -11.21 -12.98
N GLY A 145 -36.42 -11.89 -12.44
CA GLY A 145 -37.80 -11.85 -12.93
C GLY A 145 -38.65 -10.67 -12.43
N LEU A 146 -38.12 -9.83 -11.54
CA LEU A 146 -38.85 -8.68 -11.01
C LEU A 146 -38.63 -7.43 -11.87
N ASP A 147 -39.71 -6.67 -12.09
CA ASP A 147 -39.60 -5.34 -12.69
C ASP A 147 -38.88 -4.40 -11.71
N THR A 148 -37.76 -3.83 -12.15
CA THR A 148 -36.93 -2.89 -11.37
C THR A 148 -37.67 -1.60 -11.00
N LYS A 149 -38.76 -1.27 -11.70
CA LYS A 149 -39.65 -0.14 -11.38
C LYS A 149 -40.83 -0.53 -10.48
N SER A 150 -40.95 -1.80 -10.11
CA SER A 150 -42.07 -2.27 -9.29
C SER A 150 -41.98 -1.75 -7.85
N LYS A 151 -43.15 -1.52 -7.24
CA LYS A 151 -43.26 -1.16 -5.82
C LYS A 151 -42.73 -2.25 -4.89
N GLN A 152 -42.66 -3.50 -5.35
CA GLN A 152 -42.14 -4.65 -4.60
C GLN A 152 -40.60 -4.71 -4.63
N PHE A 153 -39.97 -4.32 -5.73
CA PHE A 153 -38.50 -4.36 -5.88
C PHE A 153 -37.78 -3.26 -5.09
N HIS A 154 -38.34 -2.05 -5.03
CA HIS A 154 -37.69 -0.91 -4.36
C HIS A 154 -37.29 -1.16 -2.90
N PRO A 155 -38.16 -1.71 -2.01
CA PRO A 155 -37.78 -2.03 -0.64
C PRO A 155 -36.68 -3.11 -0.55
N LEU A 156 -36.71 -4.10 -1.45
CA LEU A 156 -35.71 -5.18 -1.52
C LEU A 156 -34.34 -4.62 -1.91
N ASP A 157 -34.27 -3.83 -2.97
CA ASP A 157 -33.00 -3.24 -3.40
C ASP A 157 -32.47 -2.22 -2.40
N SER A 158 -33.35 -1.41 -1.78
CA SER A 158 -32.94 -0.50 -0.71
C SER A 158 -32.34 -1.25 0.48
N LYS A 159 -32.95 -2.36 0.92
CA LYS A 159 -32.39 -3.18 1.98
C LYS A 159 -31.08 -3.85 1.56
N ARG A 160 -31.00 -4.35 0.32
CA ARG A 160 -29.78 -4.95 -0.23
C ARG A 160 -28.64 -3.94 -0.27
N GLN A 161 -28.88 -2.68 -0.67
CA GLN A 161 -27.88 -1.60 -0.63
C GLN A 161 -27.38 -1.35 0.80
N GLN A 162 -28.29 -1.29 1.78
CA GLN A 162 -27.92 -1.14 3.18
C GLN A 162 -27.07 -2.31 3.71
N ALA A 163 -27.48 -3.54 3.40
CA ALA A 163 -26.73 -4.74 3.74
C ALA A 163 -25.36 -4.75 3.05
N GLN A 164 -25.29 -4.38 1.76
CA GLN A 164 -24.05 -4.31 0.99
C GLN A 164 -23.06 -3.31 1.58
N SER A 165 -23.52 -2.12 2.01
CA SER A 165 -22.66 -1.16 2.71
C SER A 165 -22.08 -1.77 3.99
N THR A 166 -22.92 -2.40 4.80
CA THR A 166 -22.51 -3.01 6.08
C THR A 166 -21.54 -4.18 5.89
N VAL A 167 -21.77 -5.03 4.88
CA VAL A 167 -20.85 -6.11 4.49
C VAL A 167 -19.50 -5.54 4.04
N GLY A 168 -19.53 -4.49 3.20
CA GLY A 168 -18.33 -3.80 2.73
C GLY A 168 -17.51 -3.20 3.87
N GLU A 169 -18.16 -2.45 4.77
CA GLU A 169 -17.53 -1.85 5.96
C GLU A 169 -16.88 -2.93 6.85
N THR A 170 -17.62 -3.99 7.17
CA THR A 170 -17.12 -5.11 8.00
C THR A 170 -15.93 -5.81 7.33
N SER A 171 -16.00 -6.02 6.01
CA SER A 171 -14.91 -6.64 5.24
C SER A 171 -13.65 -5.80 5.25
N VAL A 172 -13.75 -4.49 5.02
CA VAL A 172 -12.60 -3.57 5.04
C VAL A 172 -11.94 -3.53 6.42
N GLU A 173 -12.74 -3.47 7.49
CA GLU A 173 -12.22 -3.46 8.86
C GLU A 173 -11.48 -4.77 9.20
N TRP A 174 -12.08 -5.91 8.87
CA TRP A 174 -11.44 -7.22 9.03
C TRP A 174 -10.14 -7.32 8.25
N GLN A 175 -10.14 -6.93 6.97
CA GLN A 175 -8.96 -6.96 6.11
C GLN A 175 -7.83 -6.09 6.65
N GLN A 176 -8.14 -4.91 7.20
CA GLN A 176 -7.14 -4.02 7.78
C GLN A 176 -6.49 -4.64 9.03
N LEU A 177 -7.30 -5.18 9.95
CA LEU A 177 -6.78 -5.85 11.14
C LEU A 177 -5.94 -7.07 10.77
N HIS A 178 -6.45 -7.88 9.85
CA HIS A 178 -5.77 -9.08 9.37
C HIS A 178 -4.41 -8.76 8.73
N LEU A 179 -4.38 -7.77 7.84
CA LEU A 179 -3.14 -7.28 7.22
C LEU A 179 -2.12 -6.83 8.27
N ARG A 180 -2.55 -6.05 9.28
CA ARG A 180 -1.65 -5.55 10.33
C ARG A 180 -1.11 -6.67 11.21
N VAL A 181 -1.94 -7.61 11.65
CA VAL A 181 -1.50 -8.78 12.43
C VAL A 181 -0.43 -9.55 11.65
N HIS A 182 -0.68 -9.86 10.38
CA HIS A 182 0.27 -10.62 9.56
C HIS A 182 1.53 -9.82 9.26
N MET A 183 1.42 -8.51 9.01
CA MET A 183 2.56 -7.65 8.73
C MET A 183 3.49 -7.52 9.94
N PHE A 184 2.96 -7.20 11.12
CA PHE A 184 3.79 -7.08 12.32
C PHE A 184 4.38 -8.43 12.75
N THR A 185 3.64 -9.53 12.56
CA THR A 185 4.18 -10.88 12.75
C THR A 185 5.32 -11.17 11.78
N ALA A 186 5.19 -10.79 10.51
CA ALA A 186 6.25 -10.92 9.50
C ALA A 186 7.49 -10.09 9.87
N CYS A 187 7.30 -8.86 10.37
CA CYS A 187 8.39 -8.04 10.89
C CYS A 187 9.13 -8.73 12.04
N ALA A 188 8.40 -9.30 13.01
CA ALA A 188 9.01 -10.05 14.10
C ALA A 188 9.84 -11.23 13.59
N VAL A 189 9.30 -12.02 12.67
CA VAL A 189 9.99 -13.15 12.04
C VAL A 189 11.27 -12.72 11.30
N VAL A 190 11.22 -11.59 10.58
CA VAL A 190 12.40 -11.00 9.92
C VAL A 190 13.45 -10.59 10.95
N ASN A 191 13.10 -9.86 12.00
CA ASN A 191 14.07 -9.44 13.01
C ASN A 191 14.67 -10.62 13.80
N LEU A 192 13.89 -11.67 14.04
CA LEU A 192 14.35 -12.93 14.64
C LEU A 192 15.26 -13.75 13.73
N GLN A 193 15.43 -13.36 12.46
CA GLN A 193 16.15 -14.13 11.44
C GLN A 193 15.55 -15.54 11.25
N ALA A 194 14.25 -15.67 11.47
CA ALA A 194 13.52 -16.93 11.52
C ALA A 194 12.70 -17.18 10.24
N LEU A 195 13.24 -16.80 9.07
CA LEU A 195 12.51 -16.88 7.81
C LEU A 195 12.14 -18.32 7.43
N PRO A 196 10.86 -18.60 7.10
CA PRO A 196 10.45 -19.93 6.64
C PRO A 196 11.06 -20.28 5.28
N ASP A 197 11.02 -21.57 4.91
CA ASP A 197 11.47 -22.03 3.58
C ASP A 197 10.67 -21.37 2.45
N LYS A 198 9.33 -21.36 2.59
CA LYS A 198 8.41 -20.67 1.71
C LYS A 198 8.24 -19.23 2.19
N LEU A 199 8.72 -18.25 1.41
CA LEU A 199 8.74 -16.85 1.83
C LEU A 199 7.44 -16.07 1.62
N ASN A 200 6.49 -16.60 0.82
CA ASN A 200 5.23 -15.90 0.52
C ASN A 200 4.44 -15.43 1.77
N PRO A 201 4.34 -16.22 2.87
CA PRO A 201 3.67 -15.78 4.10
C PRO A 201 4.33 -14.57 4.77
N VAL A 202 5.62 -14.30 4.51
CA VAL A 202 6.34 -13.12 5.04
C VAL A 202 6.33 -11.97 4.04
N VAL A 203 6.61 -12.25 2.75
CA VAL A 203 6.70 -11.23 1.70
C VAL A 203 5.35 -10.58 1.44
N ARG A 204 4.27 -11.38 1.33
CA ARG A 204 2.94 -10.89 0.98
C ARG A 204 2.42 -9.83 1.95
N PRO A 205 2.36 -10.05 3.28
CA PRO A 205 1.82 -9.04 4.18
C PRO A 205 2.68 -7.75 4.23
N LEU A 206 4.00 -7.85 4.10
CA LEU A 206 4.87 -6.67 4.00
C LEU A 206 4.58 -5.85 2.73
N MET A 207 4.46 -6.51 1.59
CA MET A 207 4.17 -5.86 0.30
C MET A 207 2.75 -5.28 0.25
N GLU A 208 1.74 -6.00 0.77
CA GLU A 208 0.37 -5.49 0.84
C GLU A 208 0.26 -4.30 1.80
N ALA A 209 1.01 -4.29 2.91
CA ALA A 209 1.07 -3.13 3.79
C ALA A 209 1.74 -1.93 3.09
N ALA A 210 2.83 -2.14 2.36
CA ALA A 210 3.41 -1.10 1.51
C ALA A 210 2.39 -0.58 0.48
N LYS A 211 1.53 -1.43 -0.06
CA LYS A 211 0.55 -1.03 -1.08
C LYS A 211 -0.70 -0.33 -0.53
N ARG A 212 -1.24 -0.78 0.61
CA ARG A 212 -2.61 -0.43 1.04
C ARG A 212 -2.70 0.27 2.40
N GLU A 213 -1.64 0.28 3.19
CA GLU A 213 -1.71 0.85 4.54
C GLU A 213 -1.81 2.37 4.52
N GLU A 214 -2.94 2.89 5.01
CA GLU A 214 -3.20 4.32 5.05
C GLU A 214 -2.36 5.04 6.11
N ASN A 215 -2.03 4.37 7.22
CA ASN A 215 -1.22 4.94 8.28
C ASN A 215 0.26 5.01 7.87
N THR A 216 0.75 6.23 7.64
CA THR A 216 2.13 6.49 7.19
C THR A 216 3.20 5.87 8.08
N LEU A 217 3.01 5.83 9.40
CA LEU A 217 3.97 5.23 10.33
C LEU A 217 4.03 3.71 10.16
N VAL A 218 2.88 3.06 10.03
CA VAL A 218 2.79 1.61 9.84
C VAL A 218 3.34 1.21 8.47
N GLN A 219 3.02 2.00 7.43
CA GLN A 219 3.54 1.80 6.08
C GLN A 219 5.06 2.00 6.00
N GLY A 220 5.59 3.02 6.69
CA GLY A 220 7.05 3.24 6.81
C GLY A 220 7.76 2.15 7.62
N TYR A 221 7.08 1.59 8.63
CA TYR A 221 7.59 0.42 9.35
C TYR A 221 7.71 -0.78 8.41
N ALA A 222 6.67 -1.10 7.62
CA ALA A 222 6.73 -2.15 6.61
C ALA A 222 7.87 -1.93 5.60
N ALA A 223 8.05 -0.71 5.09
CA ALA A 223 9.15 -0.34 4.20
C ALA A 223 10.55 -0.66 4.80
N SER A 224 10.74 -0.38 6.09
CA SER A 224 11.99 -0.70 6.79
C SER A 224 12.25 -2.21 6.87
N PHE A 225 11.19 -3.00 7.05
CA PHE A 225 11.30 -4.46 7.09
C PHE A 225 11.43 -5.12 5.72
N ILE A 226 10.92 -4.50 4.66
CA ILE A 226 11.20 -4.92 3.28
C ILE A 226 12.71 -4.84 3.00
N ALA A 227 13.39 -3.75 3.40
CA ALA A 227 14.83 -3.63 3.22
C ALA A 227 15.62 -4.72 3.98
N LYS A 228 15.27 -4.97 5.25
CA LYS A 228 15.86 -6.06 6.04
C LYS A 228 15.60 -7.44 5.44
N LEU A 229 14.39 -7.69 4.93
CA LEU A 229 14.02 -8.94 4.29
C LEU A 229 14.85 -9.17 3.02
N LEU A 230 15.00 -8.15 2.17
CA LEU A 230 15.84 -8.22 0.97
C LEU A 230 17.28 -8.59 1.33
N GLN A 231 17.83 -7.99 2.39
CA GLN A 231 19.18 -8.29 2.84
C GLN A 231 19.32 -9.76 3.28
N GLN A 232 18.38 -10.28 4.07
CA GLN A 232 18.38 -11.67 4.52
C GLN A 232 18.14 -12.67 3.39
N CYS A 233 17.47 -12.25 2.32
CA CYS A 233 17.18 -13.10 1.17
C CYS A 233 18.32 -13.13 0.13
N ALA A 234 19.35 -12.30 0.27
CA ALA A 234 20.44 -12.17 -0.71
C ALA A 234 21.17 -13.49 -0.99
N THR A 235 21.30 -14.37 0.01
CA THR A 235 22.00 -15.65 -0.09
C THR A 235 21.08 -16.83 -0.41
N ARG A 236 19.76 -16.62 -0.50
CA ARG A 236 18.79 -17.69 -0.75
C ARG A 236 18.77 -18.12 -2.21
N GLN A 237 18.48 -19.40 -2.45
CA GLN A 237 18.29 -19.94 -3.78
C GLN A 237 16.95 -20.71 -3.87
N PRO A 238 16.02 -20.29 -4.76
CA PRO A 238 16.05 -19.09 -5.60
C PRO A 238 15.89 -17.79 -4.77
N CYS A 239 16.59 -16.73 -5.16
CA CYS A 239 16.50 -15.43 -4.50
C CYS A 239 15.23 -14.67 -4.93
N PRO A 240 14.36 -14.23 -3.98
CA PRO A 240 13.11 -13.52 -4.29
C PRO A 240 13.31 -12.02 -4.59
N ASN A 241 14.50 -11.47 -4.37
CA ASN A 241 14.73 -10.02 -4.33
C ASN A 241 14.32 -9.31 -5.62
N SER A 242 14.66 -9.89 -6.79
CA SER A 242 14.31 -9.30 -8.09
C SER A 242 12.80 -9.14 -8.27
N LYS A 243 12.01 -10.11 -7.80
CA LYS A 243 10.54 -10.07 -7.88
C LYS A 243 9.95 -9.01 -6.95
N ILE A 244 10.47 -8.90 -5.74
CA ILE A 244 10.04 -7.88 -4.76
C ILE A 244 10.36 -6.49 -5.27
N VAL A 245 11.61 -6.25 -5.69
CA VAL A 245 12.07 -4.96 -6.23
C VAL A 245 11.26 -4.58 -7.47
N LYS A 246 11.07 -5.50 -8.43
CA LYS A 246 10.24 -5.26 -9.62
C LYS A 246 8.82 -4.80 -9.26
N ASN A 247 8.22 -5.38 -8.22
CA ASN A 247 6.88 -4.98 -7.78
C ASN A 247 6.87 -3.56 -7.18
N LEU A 248 7.91 -3.18 -6.42
CA LEU A 248 8.05 -1.81 -5.91
C LEU A 248 8.26 -0.79 -7.03
N CYS A 249 9.17 -1.08 -7.97
CA CYS A 249 9.40 -0.25 -9.16
C CYS A 249 8.13 -0.11 -10.02
N SER A 250 7.37 -1.19 -10.19
CA SER A 250 6.06 -1.10 -10.86
C SER A 250 5.09 -0.22 -10.07
N SER A 251 5.04 -0.35 -8.75
CA SER A 251 4.08 0.36 -7.91
C SER A 251 4.30 1.88 -7.86
N ILE A 252 5.56 2.34 -7.89
CA ILE A 252 5.85 3.78 -7.95
C ILE A 252 5.44 4.37 -9.32
N CYS A 253 5.53 3.59 -10.40
CA CYS A 253 5.25 4.01 -11.77
C CYS A 253 3.77 3.95 -12.19
N MET A 254 2.85 3.62 -11.28
CA MET A 254 1.42 3.42 -11.63
C MET A 254 0.62 4.72 -11.79
N ASP A 255 1.08 5.84 -11.22
CA ASP A 255 0.32 7.10 -11.22
C ASP A 255 0.59 7.89 -12.51
N PRO A 256 -0.40 8.03 -13.44
CA PRO A 256 -0.20 8.74 -14.70
C PRO A 256 0.08 10.24 -14.52
N LEU A 257 -0.26 10.81 -13.35
CA LEU A 257 0.03 12.21 -13.04
C LEU A 257 1.51 12.42 -12.70
N LEU A 258 2.24 11.40 -12.29
CA LEU A 258 3.66 11.52 -11.95
C LEU A 258 4.53 10.76 -12.95
N THR A 259 4.07 9.60 -13.38
CA THR A 259 4.70 8.75 -14.40
C THR A 259 3.84 8.73 -15.67
N PRO A 260 4.01 9.70 -16.59
CA PRO A 260 3.18 9.78 -17.80
C PRO A 260 3.42 8.59 -18.73
N SER A 261 2.42 8.27 -19.55
CA SER A 261 2.58 7.26 -20.60
C SER A 261 3.38 7.82 -21.77
N SER A 262 4.37 7.08 -22.25
CA SER A 262 5.11 7.42 -23.49
C SER A 262 4.19 7.44 -24.72
N ALA A 263 3.23 6.52 -24.77
CA ALA A 263 2.27 6.41 -25.87
C ALA A 263 1.26 7.58 -25.88
N CYS A 264 0.89 8.08 -24.70
CA CYS A 264 -0.05 9.18 -24.54
C CYS A 264 0.34 10.04 -23.33
N PRO A 265 1.26 11.01 -23.50
CA PRO A 265 1.77 11.82 -22.38
C PRO A 265 0.70 12.65 -21.66
N VAL A 266 -0.41 12.90 -22.38
CA VAL A 266 -1.57 13.63 -21.90
C VAL A 266 -2.83 12.85 -22.32
N PRO A 267 -3.47 12.12 -21.40
CA PRO A 267 -4.71 11.42 -21.70
C PRO A 267 -5.85 12.40 -22.01
N PRO A 268 -6.72 12.11 -23.00
CA PRO A 268 -7.96 12.85 -23.18
C PRO A 268 -8.84 12.65 -21.95
N THR A 269 -9.28 13.73 -21.31
CA THR A 269 -10.18 13.65 -20.15
C THR A 269 -11.60 13.34 -20.59
N GLN A 270 -12.24 12.36 -19.94
CA GLN A 270 -13.64 12.00 -20.11
C GLN A 270 -14.65 13.11 -19.70
N THR A 271 -14.17 14.27 -19.23
CA THR A 271 -15.01 15.39 -18.75
C THR A 271 -15.21 16.50 -19.79
N ALA A 272 -14.93 16.26 -21.08
CA ALA A 272 -15.40 17.15 -22.13
C ALA A 272 -16.90 16.89 -22.36
N LYS A 273 -17.76 17.54 -21.57
CA LYS A 273 -19.17 17.69 -21.95
C LYS A 273 -19.20 18.34 -23.34
N ALA A 274 -19.81 17.64 -24.30
CA ALA A 274 -20.07 18.15 -25.64
C ALA A 274 -20.78 19.51 -25.56
N GLY A 275 -20.11 20.59 -25.95
CA GLY A 275 -20.73 21.92 -25.97
C GLY A 275 -19.81 23.12 -25.84
N MET A 276 -18.54 22.97 -25.41
CA MET A 276 -17.58 24.08 -25.44
C MET A 276 -16.81 24.07 -26.76
N SER A 277 -16.94 25.15 -27.52
CA SER A 277 -16.20 25.40 -28.76
C SER A 277 -14.70 25.17 -28.52
N GLU A 278 -14.13 24.18 -29.19
CA GLU A 278 -12.70 23.82 -29.12
C GLU A 278 -11.77 24.95 -29.58
N LYS A 279 -12.32 26.03 -30.14
CA LYS A 279 -11.58 27.07 -30.87
C LYS A 279 -10.93 28.17 -30.02
N GLU A 280 -11.22 28.28 -28.72
CA GLU A 280 -10.69 29.40 -27.90
C GLU A 280 -9.92 29.00 -26.64
N CYS A 281 -9.78 27.72 -26.29
CA CYS A 281 -9.25 27.38 -24.97
C CYS A 281 -7.80 26.85 -24.91
N MET A 282 -7.25 26.18 -25.92
CA MET A 282 -5.95 25.50 -25.74
C MET A 282 -5.06 25.58 -26.98
N HIS A 283 -4.30 26.67 -27.12
CA HIS A 283 -3.29 26.81 -28.19
C HIS A 283 -2.07 25.87 -28.02
N HIS A 284 -1.91 25.22 -26.87
CA HIS A 284 -0.77 24.34 -26.59
C HIS A 284 -1.16 22.87 -26.77
N MET A 285 -0.95 22.34 -27.98
CA MET A 285 -1.11 20.92 -28.26
C MET A 285 0.12 20.15 -27.76
N VAL A 286 -0.07 19.23 -26.81
CA VAL A 286 0.99 18.32 -26.34
C VAL A 286 0.79 16.96 -26.97
N ASN A 287 1.83 16.44 -27.61
CA ASN A 287 1.90 15.08 -28.12
C ASN A 287 3.29 14.48 -27.81
N LYS A 288 3.61 13.31 -28.39
CA LYS A 288 4.88 12.61 -28.15
C LYS A 288 6.12 13.41 -28.53
N THR A 289 6.02 14.31 -29.51
CA THR A 289 7.16 15.00 -30.13
C THR A 289 7.15 16.51 -29.92
N LYS A 290 6.05 17.07 -29.40
CA LYS A 290 5.84 18.50 -29.25
C LYS A 290 5.10 18.82 -27.95
N GLY A 291 5.51 19.93 -27.35
CA GLY A 291 4.84 20.53 -26.20
C GLY A 291 5.51 20.21 -24.86
N ILE A 292 5.14 20.99 -23.85
CA ILE A 292 5.62 20.89 -22.47
C ILE A 292 4.46 20.35 -21.62
N ILE A 293 4.61 19.13 -21.11
CA ILE A 293 3.56 18.42 -20.35
C ILE A 293 3.17 19.20 -19.08
N THR A 294 4.15 19.72 -18.34
CA THR A 294 3.92 20.47 -17.10
C THR A 294 3.15 21.75 -17.35
N LEU A 295 3.51 22.52 -18.40
CA LEU A 295 2.79 23.72 -18.81
C LEU A 295 1.33 23.41 -19.16
N TYR A 296 1.09 22.36 -19.96
CA TYR A 296 -0.26 21.93 -20.31
C TYR A 296 -1.10 21.58 -19.08
N ARG A 297 -0.52 20.83 -18.14
CA ARG A 297 -1.21 20.46 -16.89
C ARG A 297 -1.53 21.69 -16.03
N HIS A 298 -0.60 22.63 -15.90
CA HIS A 298 -0.81 23.88 -15.17
C HIS A 298 -1.88 24.76 -15.83
N GLN A 299 -1.85 24.94 -17.15
CA GLN A 299 -2.85 25.70 -17.89
C GLN A 299 -4.26 25.11 -17.71
N ARG A 300 -4.38 23.77 -17.75
CA ARG A 300 -5.66 23.09 -17.51
C ARG A 300 -6.15 23.24 -16.08
N ALA A 301 -5.28 23.07 -15.09
CA ALA A 301 -5.65 23.26 -13.69
C ALA A 301 -6.13 24.71 -13.44
N ALA A 302 -5.42 25.70 -14.00
CA ALA A 302 -5.82 27.10 -13.94
C ALA A 302 -7.20 27.33 -14.61
N PHE A 303 -7.44 26.75 -15.78
CA PHE A 303 -8.72 26.87 -16.49
C PHE A 303 -9.91 26.27 -15.73
N VAL A 304 -9.72 25.15 -15.02
CA VAL A 304 -10.78 24.57 -14.17
C VAL A 304 -11.14 25.50 -13.01
N ILE A 305 -10.16 26.23 -12.47
CA ILE A 305 -10.38 27.19 -11.39
C ILE A 305 -11.11 28.43 -11.91
N THR A 306 -10.72 28.96 -13.07
CA THR A 306 -11.33 30.18 -13.65
C THR A 306 -12.71 29.90 -14.23
N SER A 307 -12.95 28.75 -14.86
CA SER A 307 -14.27 28.40 -15.43
C SER A 307 -15.36 28.13 -14.38
N LYS A 308 -14.98 27.81 -13.13
CA LYS A 308 -15.92 27.73 -11.99
C LYS A 308 -16.31 29.11 -11.43
N ARG A 309 -15.58 30.18 -11.76
CA ARG A 309 -15.94 31.56 -11.40
C ARG A 309 -16.67 32.20 -12.59
N GLY A 310 -17.99 32.03 -12.63
CA GLY A 310 -18.86 32.85 -13.48
C GLY A 310 -18.83 34.33 -13.07
N PRO A 311 -19.44 35.25 -13.86
CA PRO A 311 -19.38 36.68 -13.58
C PRO A 311 -20.12 37.00 -12.26
N THR A 312 -19.37 37.63 -11.35
CA THR A 312 -19.75 38.33 -10.10
C THR A 312 -20.55 37.61 -9.00
N PRO A 313 -19.94 37.42 -7.81
CA PRO A 313 -20.64 37.47 -6.53
C PRO A 313 -20.51 38.87 -5.89
N LYS A 314 -21.59 39.36 -5.30
CA LYS A 314 -21.60 40.57 -4.46
C LYS A 314 -20.61 40.42 -3.29
N THR A 315 -20.02 41.55 -2.93
CA THR A 315 -19.09 41.77 -1.83
C THR A 315 -19.58 41.22 -0.48
N SER A 316 -18.77 40.38 0.17
CA SER A 316 -18.72 40.30 1.63
C SER A 316 -17.30 39.95 2.10
N LYS A 317 -16.96 40.46 3.28
CA LYS A 317 -15.61 40.78 3.78
C LYS A 317 -14.82 39.54 4.26
N THR A 318 -13.49 39.72 4.26
CA THR A 318 -12.39 38.90 4.81
C THR A 318 -12.61 38.40 6.24
N PRO A 319 -11.95 37.29 6.66
CA PRO A 319 -10.62 37.43 7.24
C PRO A 319 -9.55 36.46 6.70
N THR A 320 -8.33 36.94 6.88
CA THR A 320 -7.00 36.45 6.50
C THR A 320 -6.60 35.16 7.21
N THR A 321 -6.01 34.20 6.50
CA THR A 321 -4.96 33.31 7.03
C THR A 321 -4.12 32.83 5.84
N GLU A 322 -2.87 33.26 5.79
CA GLU A 322 -1.89 32.84 4.79
C GLU A 322 -1.44 31.39 5.06
N LEU A 323 -1.62 30.51 4.07
CA LEU A 323 -1.00 29.19 3.97
C LEU A 323 -0.49 29.00 2.53
N PRO A 324 0.63 28.30 2.32
CA PRO A 324 1.39 28.31 1.08
C PRO A 324 0.67 27.59 -0.07
N PRO A 325 1.01 27.91 -1.34
CA PRO A 325 0.27 27.45 -2.51
C PRO A 325 0.57 25.98 -2.81
N GLY A 326 -0.34 25.09 -2.45
CA GLY A 326 -0.19 23.66 -2.72
C GLY A 326 -1.30 22.79 -2.17
N SER A 327 -2.57 23.10 -2.42
CA SER A 327 -3.68 22.12 -2.36
C SER A 327 -4.99 22.74 -2.81
N THR A 328 -5.30 22.64 -4.11
CA THR A 328 -6.67 22.85 -4.58
C THR A 328 -7.44 21.54 -4.43
N ILE A 329 -8.24 21.50 -3.37
CA ILE A 329 -9.18 20.41 -3.05
C ILE A 329 -10.30 20.40 -4.11
N THR A 330 -10.47 19.27 -4.79
CA THR A 330 -11.67 18.93 -5.56
C THR A 330 -12.20 17.60 -5.04
N THR A 331 -13.22 17.64 -4.18
CA THR A 331 -13.65 16.54 -3.29
C THR A 331 -14.36 15.37 -3.97
N ASP A 332 -14.91 15.51 -5.18
CA ASP A 332 -15.72 14.42 -5.79
C ASP A 332 -14.93 13.49 -6.73
N THR A 333 -13.66 13.77 -7.01
CA THR A 333 -12.78 12.95 -7.88
C THR A 333 -11.70 12.19 -7.09
N ASP A 334 -11.70 12.29 -5.76
CA ASP A 334 -10.56 11.94 -4.91
C ASP A 334 -10.57 10.47 -4.44
N GLU A 335 -11.74 9.88 -4.18
CA GLU A 335 -11.85 8.52 -3.63
C GLU A 335 -11.25 7.45 -4.56
N ASN A 336 -11.41 7.59 -5.88
CA ASN A 336 -10.81 6.64 -6.85
C ASN A 336 -9.29 6.81 -7.00
N LYS A 337 -8.72 7.95 -6.57
CA LYS A 337 -7.28 8.23 -6.64
C LYS A 337 -6.55 7.83 -5.36
N LYS A 338 -7.26 7.86 -4.22
CA LYS A 338 -6.71 7.54 -2.90
C LYS A 338 -5.89 6.23 -2.87
N PRO A 339 -6.35 5.09 -3.47
CA PRO A 339 -5.56 3.86 -3.47
C PRO A 339 -4.22 3.97 -4.20
N PHE A 340 -4.18 4.71 -5.33
CA PHE A 340 -2.96 4.93 -6.10
C PHE A 340 -1.96 5.80 -5.33
N LEU A 341 -2.46 6.83 -4.64
CA LEU A 341 -1.62 7.69 -3.79
C LEU A 341 -1.01 6.90 -2.62
N VAL A 342 -1.80 6.05 -1.95
CA VAL A 342 -1.31 5.20 -0.86
C VAL A 342 -0.28 4.20 -1.36
N GLN A 343 -0.56 3.52 -2.48
CA GLN A 343 0.37 2.56 -3.09
C GLN A 343 1.69 3.23 -3.49
N ARG A 344 1.61 4.39 -4.15
CA ARG A 344 2.81 5.13 -4.58
C ARG A 344 3.65 5.54 -3.37
N ARG A 345 3.03 6.13 -2.34
CA ARG A 345 3.71 6.54 -1.11
C ARG A 345 4.46 5.39 -0.45
N GLY A 346 3.86 4.20 -0.38
CA GLY A 346 4.54 3.05 0.22
C GLY A 346 5.65 2.47 -0.66
N ALA A 347 5.52 2.53 -1.98
CA ALA A 347 6.62 2.21 -2.90
C ALA A 347 7.78 3.20 -2.74
N GLU A 348 7.48 4.49 -2.61
CA GLU A 348 8.45 5.56 -2.35
C GLU A 348 9.19 5.33 -1.03
N PHE A 349 8.46 5.09 0.07
CA PHE A 349 9.06 4.75 1.37
C PHE A 349 9.95 3.52 1.27
N SER A 350 9.51 2.48 0.57
CA SER A 350 10.25 1.23 0.42
C SER A 350 11.53 1.43 -0.38
N LEU A 351 11.47 2.03 -1.57
CA LEU A 351 12.62 2.27 -2.43
C LEU A 351 13.64 3.22 -1.78
N THR A 352 13.16 4.30 -1.16
CA THR A 352 13.99 5.24 -0.38
C THR A 352 14.70 4.53 0.78
N THR A 353 13.98 3.69 1.52
CA THR A 353 14.54 2.96 2.66
C THR A 353 15.53 1.89 2.21
N VAL A 354 15.22 1.17 1.13
CA VAL A 354 16.12 0.19 0.50
C VAL A 354 17.42 0.87 0.04
N ALA A 355 17.34 1.97 -0.70
CA ALA A 355 18.52 2.71 -1.15
C ALA A 355 19.41 3.13 0.03
N ARG A 356 18.82 3.66 1.11
CA ARG A 356 19.55 4.04 2.32
C ARG A 356 20.13 2.84 3.08
N HIS A 357 19.39 1.73 3.15
CA HIS A 357 19.77 0.53 3.91
C HIS A 357 20.98 -0.18 3.30
N PHE A 358 21.02 -0.33 1.98
CA PHE A 358 22.14 -0.98 1.28
C PHE A 358 23.31 -0.04 1.02
N GLY A 359 23.09 1.28 1.03
CA GLY A 359 24.15 2.27 0.89
C GLY A 359 25.01 2.03 -0.35
N GLN A 360 26.32 1.92 -0.16
CA GLN A 360 27.30 1.68 -1.23
C GLN A 360 27.17 0.29 -1.87
N GLU A 361 26.65 -0.69 -1.12
CA GLU A 361 26.50 -2.08 -1.57
C GLU A 361 25.25 -2.31 -2.43
N LEU A 362 24.47 -1.26 -2.71
CA LEU A 362 23.21 -1.35 -3.47
C LEU A 362 23.40 -2.02 -4.83
N THR A 363 24.49 -1.70 -5.54
CA THR A 363 24.80 -2.21 -6.88
C THR A 363 25.04 -3.71 -6.88
N GLY A 364 25.81 -4.21 -5.91
CA GLY A 364 26.13 -5.63 -5.78
C GLY A 364 25.01 -6.45 -5.13
N SER A 365 24.33 -5.88 -4.13
CA SER A 365 23.31 -6.59 -3.34
C SER A 365 21.95 -6.64 -4.04
N LEU A 366 21.61 -5.61 -4.80
CA LEU A 366 20.34 -5.50 -5.55
C LEU A 366 20.60 -5.12 -7.01
N PRO A 367 21.27 -5.99 -7.79
CA PRO A 367 21.66 -5.69 -9.17
C PRO A 367 20.46 -5.39 -10.07
N TYR A 368 19.30 -6.02 -9.81
CA TYR A 368 18.08 -5.73 -10.55
C TYR A 368 17.61 -4.28 -10.35
N LEU A 369 17.67 -3.74 -9.13
CA LEU A 369 17.29 -2.34 -8.88
C LEU A 369 18.24 -1.39 -9.60
N TRP A 370 19.53 -1.67 -9.52
CA TRP A 370 20.54 -0.88 -10.20
C TRP A 370 20.32 -0.87 -11.72
N GLU A 371 20.23 -2.04 -12.35
CA GLU A 371 20.00 -2.14 -13.80
C GLU A 371 18.65 -1.57 -14.22
N PHE A 372 17.61 -1.64 -13.37
CA PHE A 372 16.34 -0.96 -13.64
C PHE A 372 16.51 0.57 -13.74
N VAL A 373 17.41 1.16 -12.95
CA VAL A 373 17.66 2.60 -12.89
C VAL A 373 18.66 3.08 -13.94
N VAL A 374 19.74 2.33 -14.20
CA VAL A 374 20.80 2.77 -15.11
C VAL A 374 20.75 2.14 -16.49
N GLY A 375 20.11 0.98 -16.66
CA GLY A 375 20.06 0.25 -17.92
C GLY A 375 19.43 1.05 -19.05
N PRO A 376 18.19 1.56 -18.87
CA PRO A 376 17.54 2.41 -19.87
C PRO A 376 18.29 3.72 -20.14
N LEU A 377 18.97 4.29 -19.13
CA LEU A 377 19.79 5.49 -19.30
C LEU A 377 21.01 5.21 -20.18
N ARG A 378 21.75 4.13 -19.88
CA ARG A 378 22.92 3.69 -20.66
C ARG A 378 22.56 3.44 -22.12
N ALA A 379 21.40 2.84 -22.38
CA ALA A 379 20.94 2.55 -23.72
C ALA A 379 20.69 3.82 -24.56
N VAL A 380 20.35 4.94 -23.94
CA VAL A 380 19.91 6.17 -24.64
C VAL A 380 21.02 7.23 -24.68
N VAL A 381 22.00 7.14 -23.78
CA VAL A 381 23.14 8.07 -23.69
C VAL A 381 24.37 7.43 -24.36
N GLU A 382 24.32 7.29 -25.68
CA GLU A 382 25.50 6.90 -26.45
C GLU A 382 26.46 8.11 -26.57
N ASN A 383 27.75 7.91 -26.29
CA ASN A 383 28.85 8.87 -26.52
C ASN A 383 28.78 10.25 -25.82
N ASN A 384 28.11 10.38 -24.66
CA ASN A 384 28.02 11.64 -23.90
C ASN A 384 27.35 12.82 -24.64
N GLN A 385 26.74 12.60 -25.82
CA GLN A 385 26.15 13.67 -26.64
C GLN A 385 24.64 13.91 -26.36
N GLY A 386 24.05 13.14 -25.45
CA GLY A 386 22.67 13.27 -25.01
C GLY A 386 21.71 12.31 -25.71
N ILE A 387 20.41 12.46 -25.42
CA ILE A 387 19.36 11.59 -25.96
C ILE A 387 19.11 11.91 -27.44
N ASP A 388 19.34 10.96 -28.34
CA ASP A 388 18.88 11.05 -29.72
C ASP A 388 17.36 10.75 -29.80
N ALA A 389 16.58 11.80 -30.04
CA ALA A 389 15.13 11.71 -30.13
C ALA A 389 14.65 10.84 -31.31
N LYS A 390 15.39 10.77 -32.43
CA LYS A 390 15.01 9.96 -33.59
C LYS A 390 15.20 8.47 -33.28
N LEU A 391 16.37 8.11 -32.75
CA LEU A 391 16.67 6.74 -32.35
C LEU A 391 15.69 6.25 -31.27
N GLN A 392 15.31 7.11 -30.33
CA GLN A 392 14.36 6.72 -29.29
C GLN A 392 12.92 6.58 -29.81
N LEU A 393 12.53 7.32 -30.84
CA LEU A 393 11.27 7.10 -31.54
C LEU A 393 11.27 5.78 -32.32
N GLU A 394 12.39 5.42 -32.95
CA GLU A 394 12.56 4.15 -33.68
C GLU A 394 12.48 2.92 -32.75
N ARG A 395 12.98 3.03 -31.51
CA ARG A 395 12.86 1.98 -30.48
C ARG A 395 11.44 1.77 -29.97
N GLY A 396 10.54 2.71 -30.23
CA GLY A 396 9.11 2.61 -29.93
C GLY A 396 8.69 2.89 -28.48
N ASP A 397 7.38 2.89 -28.26
CA ASP A 397 6.75 3.34 -27.01
C ASP A 397 7.16 2.51 -25.79
N ALA A 398 7.44 1.20 -25.96
CA ALA A 398 7.84 0.32 -24.87
C ALA A 398 9.19 0.73 -24.29
N ALA A 399 10.21 0.91 -25.13
CA ALA A 399 11.54 1.38 -24.72
C ALA A 399 11.48 2.79 -24.12
N ALA A 400 10.62 3.66 -24.66
CA ALA A 400 10.38 4.98 -24.09
C ALA A 400 9.71 4.90 -22.70
N GLN A 401 8.77 3.97 -22.49
CA GLN A 401 8.13 3.79 -21.19
C GLN A 401 9.10 3.23 -20.14
N GLU A 402 9.99 2.32 -20.54
CA GLU A 402 11.06 1.82 -19.67
C GLU A 402 11.97 2.96 -19.19
N LEU A 403 12.34 3.88 -20.09
CA LEU A 403 13.11 5.08 -19.73
C LEU A 403 12.34 5.99 -18.75
N VAL A 404 11.05 6.26 -19.00
CA VAL A 404 10.22 7.07 -18.09
C VAL A 404 10.13 6.42 -16.70
N ASN A 405 9.92 5.11 -16.64
CA ASN A 405 9.86 4.36 -15.39
C ASN A 405 11.20 4.38 -14.64
N SER A 406 12.31 4.25 -15.37
CA SER A 406 13.68 4.34 -14.85
C SER A 406 13.94 5.70 -14.20
N LEU A 407 13.55 6.79 -14.88
CA LEU A 407 13.67 8.15 -14.37
C LEU A 407 12.81 8.37 -13.12
N GLN A 408 11.59 7.79 -13.08
CA GLN A 408 10.73 7.87 -11.91
C GLN A 408 11.35 7.17 -10.69
N VAL A 409 11.96 6.00 -10.86
CA VAL A 409 12.65 5.30 -9.76
C VAL A 409 13.90 6.05 -9.35
N LEU A 410 14.65 6.62 -10.31
CA LEU A 410 15.81 7.45 -10.02
C LEU A 410 15.45 8.68 -9.18
N GLU A 411 14.41 9.42 -9.56
CA GLU A 411 13.90 10.58 -8.81
C GLU A 411 13.67 10.27 -7.34
N VAL A 412 13.05 9.12 -7.05
CA VAL A 412 12.73 8.69 -5.69
C VAL A 412 13.96 8.21 -4.91
N THR A 413 14.89 7.53 -5.58
CA THR A 413 16.02 6.87 -4.91
C THR A 413 17.26 7.75 -4.80
N ALA A 414 17.45 8.72 -5.70
CA ALA A 414 18.67 9.53 -5.82
C ALA A 414 19.03 10.28 -4.53
N GLY A 415 18.03 10.86 -3.85
CA GLY A 415 18.25 11.57 -2.58
C GLY A 415 18.63 10.65 -1.41
N ALA A 416 18.36 9.35 -1.52
CA ALA A 416 18.62 8.36 -0.48
C ALA A 416 19.80 7.43 -0.80
N MET A 417 20.30 7.44 -2.04
CA MET A 417 21.50 6.71 -2.45
C MET A 417 22.74 7.23 -1.74
N ALA A 418 23.70 6.33 -1.50
CA ALA A 418 24.99 6.69 -0.94
C ALA A 418 25.73 7.66 -1.89
N PRO A 419 26.45 8.68 -1.36
CA PRO A 419 27.15 9.68 -2.17
C PRO A 419 28.08 9.10 -3.22
N GLU A 420 28.67 7.93 -2.95
CA GLU A 420 29.62 7.22 -3.81
C GLU A 420 28.97 6.63 -5.07
N LEU A 421 27.65 6.41 -5.05
CA LEU A 421 26.91 5.93 -6.22
C LEU A 421 26.51 7.05 -7.16
N LYS A 422 26.43 8.31 -6.69
CA LYS A 422 26.02 9.45 -7.51
C LYS A 422 26.94 9.67 -8.73
N PRO A 423 28.29 9.62 -8.61
CA PRO A 423 29.19 9.69 -9.77
C PRO A 423 28.95 8.57 -10.79
N LEU A 424 28.65 7.35 -10.32
CA LEU A 424 28.35 6.23 -11.20
C LEU A 424 27.06 6.49 -11.97
N VAL A 425 26.00 6.97 -11.32
CA VAL A 425 24.76 7.33 -12.04
C VAL A 425 25.02 8.45 -13.05
N ARG A 426 25.81 9.48 -12.70
CA ARG A 426 26.20 10.55 -13.64
C ARG A 426 26.89 10.02 -14.90
N GLN A 427 27.78 9.05 -14.74
CA GLN A 427 28.47 8.43 -15.87
C GLN A 427 27.48 7.74 -16.83
N HIS A 428 26.42 7.13 -16.30
CA HIS A 428 25.43 6.41 -17.09
C HIS A 428 24.33 7.31 -17.66
N ALA A 429 23.98 8.39 -16.95
CA ALA A 429 22.94 9.34 -17.36
C ALA A 429 23.50 10.46 -18.27
N GLY A 430 24.79 10.76 -18.20
CA GLY A 430 25.38 11.94 -18.81
C GLY A 430 25.05 13.23 -18.06
N VAL A 431 25.72 14.33 -18.44
CA VAL A 431 25.72 15.63 -17.72
C VAL A 431 24.32 16.27 -17.60
N LYS A 432 23.37 15.91 -18.46
CA LYS A 432 22.02 16.53 -18.49
C LYS A 432 21.13 16.16 -17.29
N PHE A 433 21.50 15.17 -16.49
CA PHE A 433 20.69 14.69 -15.36
C PHE A 433 21.23 15.11 -13.99
N ASP A 434 22.19 16.03 -13.93
CA ASP A 434 22.78 16.49 -12.67
C ASP A 434 21.74 17.07 -11.70
N LEU A 435 20.67 17.70 -12.21
CA LEU A 435 19.54 18.22 -11.42
C LEU A 435 18.74 17.13 -10.69
N ILE A 436 18.76 15.87 -11.15
CA ILE A 436 18.06 14.76 -10.49
C ILE A 436 18.92 14.18 -9.33
N LEU A 437 20.23 14.45 -9.34
CA LEU A 437 21.19 13.89 -8.39
C LEU A 437 21.60 14.86 -7.26
N ILE A 438 21.17 16.12 -7.37
CA ILE A 438 21.22 17.17 -6.32
C ILE A 438 20.06 16.91 -5.37
#